data_AF-A0A9E6JJC7-F1
#
_entry.id   AF-A0A9E6JJC7-F1
#
_cell.length_a   1.000
_cell.length_b   1.000
_cell.length_c   1.000
_cell.angle_alpha   90.00
_cell.angle_beta   90.00
_cell.angle_gamma   90.00
#
_symmetry.space_group_name_H-M   'P 1'
#
loop_
_entity.id
_entity.type
_entity.pdbx_description
1 polymer ?
#
loop_
_entity_poly.entity_id
_entity_poly.type
_entity_poly.pdbx_seq_one_letter_code
_entity_poly.pdbx_strand_id
1 'polypeptide(L)' 'MFEKMTGFIREAIAELKRVTWPTRKEIGGSTLVVLIVVGILMLTIGVFDFLLSILVKLIVR' A
#
# COMPACT_ATOMS: atom_id res chain seq x y z
N MET A 1 3.79 -30.28 -25.52
CA MET A 1 3.45 -29.62 -24.24
C MET A 1 4.45 -28.51 -23.91
N PHE A 2 5.75 -28.84 -23.82
CA PHE A 2 6.82 -27.88 -23.50
C PHE A 2 6.94 -26.71 -24.49
N GLU A 3 6.79 -26.92 -25.80
CA GLU A 3 6.82 -25.84 -26.81
C GLU A 3 5.69 -24.81 -26.67
N LYS A 4 4.48 -25.23 -26.27
CA LYS A 4 3.38 -24.29 -26.04
C LYS A 4 3.64 -23.42 -24.80
N MET A 5 4.28 -23.99 -23.79
CA MET A 5 4.61 -23.29 -22.54
C MET A 5 5.74 -22.28 -22.72
N THR A 6 6.77 -22.61 -23.52
CA THR A 6 7.83 -21.65 -23.86
C THR A 6 7.33 -20.52 -24.75
N GLY A 7 6.41 -20.81 -25.67
CA GLY A 7 5.69 -19.78 -26.45
C GLY A 7 4.90 -18.81 -25.56
N PHE A 8 4.12 -19.34 -24.62
CA PHE A 8 3.30 -18.54 -23.70
C PHE A 8 4.14 -17.63 -22.79
N ILE A 9 5.26 -18.11 -22.25
CA ILE A 9 6.18 -17.29 -21.44
C ILE A 9 6.81 -16.18 -22.29
N ARG A 10 7.15 -16.47 -23.55
CA ARG A 10 7.74 -15.49 -24.45
C ARG A 10 6.76 -14.37 -24.82
N GLU A 11 5.50 -14.71 -25.04
CA GLU A 11 4.42 -13.73 -25.25
C GLU A 11 4.13 -12.92 -23.99
N ALA A 12 4.05 -13.56 -22.82
CA ALA A 12 3.84 -12.86 -21.55
C ALA A 12 4.96 -11.84 -21.25
N ILE A 13 6.23 -12.20 -21.53
CA ILE A 13 7.37 -11.28 -21.40
C ILE A 13 7.26 -10.11 -22.40
N ALA A 14 6.78 -10.36 -23.62
CA ALA A 14 6.59 -9.31 -24.62
C ALA A 14 5.48 -8.31 -24.22
N GLU A 15 4.40 -8.78 -23.60
CA GLU A 15 3.34 -7.94 -23.04
C GLU A 15 3.80 -7.16 -21.80
N LEU A 16 4.54 -7.82 -20.90
CA LEU A 16 5.14 -7.17 -19.72
C LEU A 16 6.11 -6.04 -20.09
N LYS A 17 6.75 -6.11 -21.26
CA LYS A 17 7.58 -5.02 -21.81
C LYS A 17 6.77 -3.86 -22.40
N ARG A 18 5.51 -4.09 -22.78
CA ARG A 18 4.57 -3.04 -23.20
C ARG A 18 3.90 -2.34 -22.02
N VAL A 19 4.04 -2.87 -20.81
CA VAL A 19 3.59 -2.19 -19.59
C VAL A 19 4.43 -0.93 -19.41
N THR A 20 3.77 0.22 -19.48
CA THR A 20 4.34 1.52 -19.18
C THR A 20 4.55 1.62 -17.68
N TRP A 21 5.73 1.19 -17.22
CA TRP A 21 6.10 1.34 -15.82
C TRP A 21 6.17 2.83 -15.46
N PRO A 22 5.54 3.22 -14.34
CA PRO A 22 5.60 4.60 -13.87
C PRO A 22 7.05 4.99 -13.61
N THR A 23 7.37 6.24 -13.89
CA THR A 23 8.73 6.76 -13.72
C THR A 23 9.08 6.84 -12.23
N ARG A 24 10.36 6.66 -11.88
CA ARG A 24 10.84 6.67 -10.48
C ARG A 24 10.40 7.90 -9.68
N LYS A 25 10.14 9.03 -10.35
CA LYS A 25 9.64 10.27 -9.76
C LYS A 25 8.17 10.18 -9.33
N GLU A 26 7.32 9.51 -10.11
CA GLU A 26 5.89 9.30 -9.80
C GLU A 26 5.71 8.34 -8.63
N ILE A 27 6.58 7.31 -8.55
CA ILE A 27 6.61 6.36 -7.43
C ILE A 27 6.93 7.10 -6.12
N GLY A 28 7.96 7.96 -6.13
CA GLY A 28 8.32 8.75 -4.95
C GLY A 28 7.21 9.70 -4.49
N GLY A 29 6.55 10.38 -5.43
CA GLY A 29 5.39 11.23 -5.13
C GLY A 29 4.23 10.45 -4.51
N SER A 30 3.92 9.28 -5.07
CA SER A 30 2.83 8.41 -4.59
C SER A 30 3.13 7.86 -3.18
N THR A 31 4.37 7.42 -2.92
CA THR A 31 4.77 6.94 -1.60
C THR A 31 4.70 8.04 -0.54
N LEU A 32 5.08 9.28 -0.87
CA LEU A 32 4.99 10.41 0.07
C LEU A 32 3.54 10.71 0.47
N VAL A 33 2.61 10.68 -0.50
CA VAL A 33 1.18 10.86 -0.22
C VAL A 33 0.67 9.77 0.71
N VAL A 34 1.03 8.50 0.46
CA VAL A 34 0.61 7.38 1.32
C VAL A 34 1.15 7.55 2.74
N LEU A 35 2.41 7.96 2.91
CA LEU A 35 2.99 8.20 4.24
C LEU A 35 2.25 9.29 5.02
N ILE A 36 1.85 10.37 4.36
CA ILE A 36 1.07 11.44 4.99
C ILE A 36 -0.30 10.91 5.43
N VAL A 37 -1.01 10.21 4.56
CA VAL A 37 -2.35 9.66 4.85
C VAL A 37 -2.29 8.65 6.01
N VAL A 38 -1.32 7.73 5.99
CA VAL A 38 -1.12 6.76 7.07
C VAL A 38 -0.76 7.47 8.37
N GLY A 39 0.10 8.49 8.33
CA GLY A 39 0.43 9.29 9.53
C GLY A 39 -0.79 9.96 10.17
N ILE A 40 -1.68 10.53 9.35
CA ILE A 40 -2.94 11.14 9.85
C ILE A 40 -3.87 10.08 10.45
N LEU A 41 -3.99 8.91 9.82
CA LEU A 41 -4.80 7.81 10.33
C LEU A 41 -4.26 7.30 11.68
N MET A 42 -2.95 7.11 11.78
CA MET A 42 -2.30 6.68 13.03
C MET A 42 -2.55 7.66 14.17
N LEU A 43 -2.42 8.96 13.90
CA LEU A 43 -2.70 10.00 14.89
C LEU A 43 -4.16 9.99 15.32
N THR A 44 -5.08 9.89 14.37
CA THR A 44 -6.52 9.89 14.64
C THR A 44 -6.90 8.69 15.50
N ILE A 45 -6.53 7.48 15.07
CA ILE A 45 -6.80 6.24 15.82
C ILE A 45 -6.14 6.28 17.19
N GLY A 46 -4.87 6.70 17.29
CA GLY A 46 -4.16 6.79 18.56
C GLY A 46 -4.80 7.77 19.55
N VAL A 47 -5.34 8.90 19.07
CA VAL A 47 -6.12 9.84 19.91
C VAL A 47 -7.40 9.17 20.42
N PHE A 48 -8.14 8.48 19.55
CA PHE A 48 -9.35 7.76 19.96
C PHE A 48 -9.04 6.66 20.97
N ASP A 49 -7.99 5.87 20.75
CA ASP A 49 -7.57 4.80 21.68
C ASP A 49 -7.20 5.39 23.06
N PHE A 50 -6.51 6.52 23.09
CA PHE A 50 -6.16 7.20 24.33
C PHE A 50 -7.40 7.75 25.06
N LEU A 51 -8.31 8.38 24.32
CA LEU A 51 -9.55 8.93 24.87
C LEU A 51 -10.43 7.83 25.47
N LEU A 52 -10.62 6.74 24.72
CA LEU A 52 -11.37 5.57 25.16
C LEU A 52 -10.69 4.89 26.35
N SER A 53 -9.36 4.75 26.34
CA SER A 53 -8.62 4.17 27.47
C SER A 53 -8.80 4.98 28.76
N ILE A 54 -8.85 6.31 28.68
CA ILE A 54 -9.15 7.17 29.83
C ILE A 54 -10.58 6.95 30.31
N LEU A 55 -11.57 6.98 29.40
CA LEU A 55 -12.98 6.78 29.74
C LEU A 55 -13.23 5.43 30.40
N VAL A 56 -12.65 4.36 29.85
CA VAL A 56 -12.76 3.00 30.42
C VAL A 56 -12.11 2.93 31.80
N LYS A 57 -10.92 3.52 31.99
CA LYS A 57 -10.29 3.59 33.32
C LYS A 57 -11.12 4.34 34.36
N LEU A 58 -11.92 5.31 33.93
CA LEU A 58 -12.77 6.12 34.80
C LEU A 58 -14.08 5.42 35.14
N ILE A 59 -14.56 4.50 34.30
CA ILE A 59 -15.77 3.70 34.52
C ILE A 59 -15.48 2.42 35.33
N VAL A 60 -14.33 1.78 35.09
CA VAL A 60 -13.95 0.50 35.74
C VAL A 60 -13.36 0.71 37.14
N ARG A 61 -13.01 1.95 37.49
CA ARG A 61 -12.54 2.34 38.82
C ARG A 61 -13.67 2.95 39.64
#